data_AF-A0A7K3Y2E7-F1
#
_entry.id   AF-A0A7K3Y2E7-F1
#
_cell.length_a   1.000
_cell.length_b   1.000
_cell.length_c   1.000
_cell.angle_alpha   90.00
_cell.angle_beta   90.00
_cell.angle_gamma   90.00
#
_symmetry.space_group_name_H-M   'P 1'
#
loop_
_entity.id
_entity.type
_entity.pdbx_description
1 polymer ?
#
loop_
_entity_poly.entity_id
_entity_poly.type
_entity_poly.pdbx_seq_one_letter_code
_entity_poly.pdbx_strand_id
1 'polypeptide(L)'
;MRCSVCGFENEGRYCNNCGALLTGGTEAVPATGSWLERCPVCRTRPLEETVSRRFLGLTSRQVYACPGCGATFTPEGGEAFRLSKAADQSNPIWKTYGNQTLTGGEWRRIAHGGVSDARQRALDIEYALGEIQKGSVPELRVEANAVLLKRGERAVAVIPGVTLKEPRSVRKTYGGGGGPSIRIAKGVYFRTGGFASRSESHEEIREIDSGTLTLTNRRMVFTGAKRTVNVPLGKIVGMEPYRDAIAINRDGKQRTEYYTGIDTTRLTLGVAGRTHVVPLSGVVFMCMVQGLLNREE
;
A
#
# COMPACT_ATOMS: atom_id res chain seq x y z
N MET A 1 -23.97 13.83 -1.54
CA MET A 1 -23.89 13.57 -2.99
C MET A 1 -22.94 12.40 -3.26
N ARG A 2 -23.32 11.48 -4.15
CA ARG A 2 -22.46 10.34 -4.53
C ARG A 2 -21.49 10.77 -5.63
N CYS A 3 -20.20 10.54 -5.44
CA CYS A 3 -19.19 10.92 -6.43
C CYS A 3 -19.36 10.11 -7.73
N SER A 4 -19.51 10.78 -8.86
CA SER A 4 -19.62 10.15 -10.19
C SER A 4 -18.37 9.39 -10.63
N VAL A 5 -17.21 9.70 -10.02
CA VAL A 5 -15.92 9.07 -10.35
C VAL A 5 -15.66 7.82 -9.52
N CYS A 6 -15.97 7.84 -8.22
CA CYS A 6 -15.58 6.75 -7.31
C CYS A 6 -16.73 6.22 -6.43
N GLY A 7 -17.96 6.69 -6.61
CA GLY A 7 -19.14 6.21 -5.91
C GLY A 7 -19.23 6.57 -4.41
N PHE A 8 -18.28 7.33 -3.87
CA PHE A 8 -18.20 7.68 -2.44
C PHE A 8 -19.23 8.75 -2.08
N GLU A 9 -19.87 8.62 -0.92
CA GLU A 9 -20.80 9.62 -0.40
C GLU A 9 -20.05 10.78 0.24
N ASN A 10 -20.43 11.99 -0.15
CA ASN A 10 -19.73 13.19 0.24
C ASN A 10 -20.68 14.33 0.62
N GLU A 11 -20.21 15.14 1.55
CA GLU A 11 -20.76 16.45 1.91
C GLU A 11 -19.69 17.49 1.59
N GLY A 12 -19.89 18.29 0.54
CA GLY A 12 -18.92 19.28 0.09
C GLY A 12 -18.89 19.49 -1.42
N ARG A 13 -18.04 20.41 -1.88
CA ARG A 13 -17.87 20.70 -3.32
C ARG A 13 -16.98 19.68 -4.04
N TYR A 14 -16.12 18.99 -3.29
CA TYR A 14 -15.16 18.00 -3.78
C TYR A 14 -15.32 16.67 -3.06
N CYS A 15 -15.02 15.57 -3.73
CA CYS A 15 -15.03 14.22 -3.15
C CYS A 15 -13.87 14.05 -2.15
N ASN A 16 -14.18 13.68 -0.92
CA ASN A 16 -13.23 13.40 0.15
C ASN A 16 -12.35 12.16 -0.14
N ASN A 17 -12.82 11.26 -1.01
CA ASN A 17 -12.07 10.06 -1.39
C ASN A 17 -11.11 10.33 -2.57
N CYS A 18 -11.62 10.86 -3.69
CA CYS A 18 -10.83 11.03 -4.92
C CYS A 18 -10.54 12.49 -5.33
N GLY A 19 -11.11 13.49 -4.65
CA GLY A 19 -10.89 14.90 -4.96
C GLY A 19 -11.66 15.45 -6.16
N ALA A 20 -12.51 14.63 -6.80
CA ALA A 20 -13.34 15.04 -7.93
C ALA A 20 -14.38 16.09 -7.52
N LEU A 21 -14.64 17.08 -8.38
CA LEU A 21 -15.72 18.04 -8.15
C LEU A 21 -17.06 17.31 -8.23
N LEU A 22 -17.94 17.48 -7.23
CA LEU A 22 -19.22 16.76 -7.21
C LEU A 22 -20.27 17.36 -8.18
N THR A 23 -20.03 18.57 -8.68
CA THR A 23 -20.96 19.33 -9.54
C THR A 23 -20.38 19.65 -10.91
N GLY A 24 -19.69 18.70 -11.55
CA GLY A 24 -19.17 18.86 -12.91
C GLY A 24 -19.07 17.51 -13.61
N GLY A 25 -19.53 17.45 -14.86
CA GLY A 25 -19.35 16.27 -15.70
C GLY A 25 -17.88 15.88 -15.79
N THR A 26 -17.63 14.58 -15.92
CA THR A 26 -16.32 14.02 -16.24
C THR A 26 -15.92 14.42 -17.65
N GLU A 27 -15.43 15.65 -17.81
CA GLU A 27 -14.57 15.96 -18.95
C GLU A 27 -13.28 15.18 -18.76
N ALA A 28 -12.97 14.31 -19.72
CA ALA A 28 -11.70 13.61 -19.74
C ALA A 28 -10.55 14.63 -19.67
N VAL A 29 -9.52 14.34 -18.87
CA VAL A 29 -8.31 15.17 -18.86
C VAL A 29 -7.77 15.22 -20.30
N PRO A 30 -7.55 16.40 -20.88
CA PRO A 30 -6.96 16.50 -22.21
C PRO A 30 -5.64 15.70 -22.26
N ALA A 31 -5.52 14.79 -23.23
CA ALA A 31 -4.34 13.94 -23.40
C ALA A 31 -3.08 14.77 -23.69
N THR A 32 -3.26 15.98 -24.23
CA THR A 32 -2.25 16.95 -24.62
C THR A 32 -2.61 18.33 -24.05
N GLY A 33 -1.65 19.26 -24.00
CA GLY A 33 -1.84 20.61 -23.46
C GLY A 33 -0.80 20.95 -22.39
N SER A 34 -0.60 22.21 -22.04
CA SER A 34 0.33 22.59 -20.97
C SER A 34 -0.33 22.42 -19.59
N TRP A 35 0.41 21.95 -18.58
CA TRP A 35 -0.12 21.91 -17.21
C TRP A 35 -0.32 23.30 -16.61
N LEU A 36 0.21 24.33 -17.26
CA LEU A 36 0.05 25.74 -16.90
C LEU A 36 -1.33 26.31 -17.26
N GLU A 37 -2.11 25.64 -18.10
CA GLU A 37 -3.42 26.13 -18.56
C GLU A 37 -4.47 26.19 -17.44
N ARG A 38 -4.25 25.45 -16.35
CA ARG A 38 -5.18 25.38 -15.22
C ARG A 38 -4.45 25.14 -13.91
N CYS A 39 -4.66 26.03 -12.94
CA CYS A 39 -4.05 25.93 -11.62
C CYS A 39 -4.51 24.66 -10.88
N PRO A 40 -3.58 23.80 -10.41
CA PRO A 40 -3.93 22.59 -9.66
C PRO A 40 -4.68 22.83 -8.34
N VAL A 41 -4.51 24.00 -7.72
CA VAL A 41 -5.04 24.31 -6.38
C VAL A 41 -6.47 24.85 -6.45
N CYS A 42 -6.72 25.89 -7.26
CA CYS A 42 -8.06 26.49 -7.37
C CYS A 42 -8.87 25.99 -8.57
N ARG A 43 -8.21 25.40 -9.59
CA ARG A 43 -8.82 24.89 -10.81
C ARG A 43 -9.57 25.94 -11.65
N THR A 44 -9.29 27.23 -11.46
CA THR A 44 -10.03 28.32 -12.13
C THR A 44 -9.24 29.11 -13.17
N ARG A 45 -7.93 29.29 -12.98
CA ARG A 45 -7.10 30.18 -13.81
C ARG A 45 -5.81 29.50 -14.25
N PRO A 46 -5.22 29.88 -15.39
CA PRO A 46 -3.88 29.45 -15.75
C PRO A 46 -2.83 29.94 -14.74
N LEU A 47 -1.65 29.34 -14.79
CA LEU A 47 -0.46 29.76 -14.08
C LEU A 47 0.36 30.71 -14.95
N GLU A 48 0.90 31.73 -14.31
CA GLU A 48 1.77 32.73 -14.93
C GLU A 48 3.21 32.48 -14.51
N GLU A 49 4.13 32.58 -15.46
CA GLU A 49 5.55 32.56 -15.17
C GLU A 49 5.96 33.87 -14.46
N THR A 50 6.68 33.75 -13.36
CA THR A 50 7.18 34.89 -12.58
C THR A 50 8.54 34.59 -11.97
N VAL A 51 9.19 35.63 -11.44
CA VAL A 51 10.52 35.54 -10.83
C VAL A 51 10.40 35.75 -9.33
N SER A 52 10.67 34.70 -8.56
CA SER A 52 10.79 34.80 -7.10
C SER A 52 12.20 35.26 -6.75
N ARG A 53 12.31 36.41 -6.07
CA ARG A 53 13.58 36.90 -5.49
C ARG A 53 13.76 36.35 -4.07
N ARG A 54 14.93 35.77 -3.77
CA ARG A 54 15.36 35.33 -2.43
C ARG A 54 16.64 36.05 -2.02
N PHE A 55 16.93 36.08 -0.72
CA PHE A 55 18.17 36.62 -0.13
C PHE A 55 18.47 38.06 -0.58
N LEU A 56 17.73 39.04 -0.07
CA LEU A 56 17.94 40.47 -0.36
C LEU A 56 18.03 40.81 -1.86
N GLY A 57 17.44 39.99 -2.74
CA GLY A 57 17.45 40.20 -4.20
C GLY A 57 18.63 39.58 -4.95
N LEU A 58 19.54 38.88 -4.28
CA LEU A 58 20.75 38.32 -4.89
C LEU A 58 20.51 37.01 -5.66
N THR A 59 19.40 36.33 -5.41
CA THR A 59 19.06 35.08 -6.13
C THR A 59 17.64 35.18 -6.68
N SER A 60 17.49 35.02 -8.00
CA SER A 60 16.21 34.92 -8.69
C SER A 60 15.98 33.47 -9.11
N ARG A 61 14.75 32.97 -8.91
CA ARG A 61 14.33 31.66 -9.43
C ARG A 61 13.00 31.84 -10.17
N GLN A 62 12.94 31.28 -11.37
CA GLN A 62 11.70 31.14 -12.12
C GLN A 62 10.71 30.30 -11.31
N VAL A 63 9.46 30.76 -11.23
CA VAL A 63 8.35 30.05 -10.59
C VAL A 63 7.08 30.25 -11.40
N TYR A 64 6.11 29.38 -11.22
CA TYR A 64 4.79 29.48 -11.85
C TYR A 64 3.75 29.78 -10.78
N ALA A 65 3.04 30.90 -10.89
CA ALA A 65 2.15 31.39 -9.85
C ALA A 65 0.71 31.53 -10.36
N CYS A 66 -0.26 31.20 -9.51
CA CYS A 66 -1.67 31.46 -9.80
C CYS A 66 -2.08 32.84 -9.27
N PRO A 67 -2.50 33.78 -10.13
CA PRO A 67 -2.95 35.11 -9.68
C PRO A 67 -4.25 35.06 -8.88
N GLY A 68 -5.03 33.98 -8.98
CA GLY A 68 -6.31 33.84 -8.28
C GLY A 68 -6.20 33.35 -6.84
N CYS A 69 -5.38 32.33 -6.58
CA CYS A 69 -5.27 31.70 -5.26
C CYS A 69 -3.88 31.81 -4.61
N GLY A 70 -2.94 32.47 -5.27
CA GLY A 70 -1.57 32.66 -4.76
C GLY A 70 -0.75 31.36 -4.68
N ALA A 71 -1.21 30.27 -5.30
CA ALA A 71 -0.44 29.04 -5.40
C ALA A 71 0.86 29.30 -6.18
N THR A 72 1.98 28.76 -5.73
CA THR A 72 3.28 28.89 -6.40
C THR A 72 3.92 27.52 -6.59
N PHE A 73 4.43 27.30 -7.79
CA PHE A 73 5.10 26.09 -8.20
C PHE A 73 6.55 26.40 -8.57
N THR A 74 7.48 25.74 -7.91
CA THR A 74 8.92 25.97 -8.08
C THR A 74 9.53 24.81 -8.87
N PRO A 75 10.20 25.03 -10.01
CA PRO A 75 10.86 23.97 -10.79
C PRO A 75 12.00 23.38 -9.98
N GLU A 76 12.07 22.06 -9.76
CA GLU A 76 13.14 21.39 -8.98
C GLU A 76 14.11 20.55 -9.86
N GLY A 77 14.10 20.79 -11.17
CA GLY A 77 14.93 20.07 -12.15
C GLY A 77 14.12 19.10 -13.01
N GLY A 78 14.54 18.90 -14.26
CA GLY A 78 13.76 18.15 -15.24
C GLY A 78 12.35 18.74 -15.45
N GLU A 79 11.36 17.88 -15.62
CA GLU A 79 9.94 18.26 -15.76
C GLU A 79 9.18 18.31 -14.43
N ALA A 80 9.89 18.50 -13.31
CA ALA A 80 9.35 18.38 -11.96
C ALA A 80 9.17 19.75 -11.28
N PHE A 81 8.02 19.93 -10.65
CA PHE A 81 7.61 21.19 -10.01
C PHE A 81 7.09 20.92 -8.60
N ARG A 82 7.55 21.71 -7.64
CA ARG A 82 7.11 21.65 -6.25
C ARG A 82 6.02 22.67 -5.97
N LEU A 83 4.89 22.25 -5.40
CA LEU A 83 3.90 23.18 -4.85
C LEU A 83 4.47 23.80 -3.57
N SER A 84 5.08 24.98 -3.69
CA SER A 84 5.87 25.61 -2.63
C SER A 84 5.10 26.64 -1.80
N LYS A 85 3.97 27.12 -2.30
CA LYS A 85 3.09 28.07 -1.60
C LYS A 85 1.64 27.88 -2.03
N ALA A 86 0.70 28.13 -1.12
CA ALA A 86 -0.71 28.42 -1.37
C ALA A 86 -1.19 29.47 -0.35
N ALA A 87 -2.06 30.40 -0.76
CA ALA A 87 -2.56 31.42 0.16
C ALA A 87 -3.47 30.81 1.25
N ASP A 88 -4.34 29.89 0.85
CA ASP A 88 -5.20 29.11 1.75
C ASP A 88 -4.55 27.76 2.08
N GLN A 89 -3.96 27.65 3.27
CA GLN A 89 -3.36 26.41 3.75
C GLN A 89 -4.39 25.36 4.20
N SER A 90 -5.67 25.73 4.32
CA SER A 90 -6.73 24.77 4.62
C SER A 90 -7.16 23.99 3.38
N ASN A 91 -6.79 24.46 2.18
CA ASN A 91 -7.14 23.88 0.89
C ASN A 91 -6.72 22.39 0.81
N PRO A 92 -7.60 21.48 0.37
CA PRO A 92 -7.29 20.05 0.29
C PRO A 92 -6.07 19.71 -0.57
N ILE A 93 -5.88 20.40 -1.71
CA ILE A 93 -4.73 20.17 -2.59
C ILE A 93 -3.43 20.57 -1.90
N TRP A 94 -3.44 21.68 -1.14
CA TRP A 94 -2.28 22.06 -0.33
C TRP A 94 -2.02 21.06 0.81
N LYS A 95 -3.07 20.63 1.53
CA LYS A 95 -2.92 19.62 2.59
C LYS A 95 -2.36 18.29 2.06
N THR A 96 -2.76 17.89 0.86
CA THR A 96 -2.33 16.62 0.26
C THR A 96 -0.96 16.72 -0.42
N TYR A 97 -0.69 17.79 -1.18
CA TYR A 97 0.48 17.88 -2.07
C TYR A 97 1.41 19.06 -1.76
N GLY A 98 1.14 19.84 -0.73
CA GLY A 98 2.01 20.93 -0.29
C GLY A 98 3.42 20.42 -0.04
N ASN A 99 4.41 21.14 -0.58
CA ASN A 99 5.82 20.81 -0.57
C ASN A 99 6.22 19.53 -1.34
N GLN A 100 5.31 18.83 -1.99
CA GLN A 100 5.64 17.71 -2.85
C GLN A 100 6.09 18.20 -4.23
N THR A 101 7.05 17.49 -4.80
CA THR A 101 7.56 17.69 -6.16
C THR A 101 6.94 16.63 -7.07
N LEU A 102 6.17 17.06 -8.07
CA LEU A 102 5.49 16.19 -9.03
C LEU A 102 5.80 16.64 -10.46
N THR A 103 5.57 15.76 -11.42
CA THR A 103 5.73 16.09 -12.84
C THR A 103 4.65 17.07 -13.32
N GLY A 104 4.93 17.79 -14.41
CA GLY A 104 3.90 18.62 -15.06
C GLY A 104 2.64 17.82 -15.44
N GLY A 105 2.80 16.58 -15.90
CA GLY A 105 1.68 15.69 -16.22
C GLY A 105 0.80 15.36 -15.01
N GLU A 106 1.40 15.10 -13.84
CA GLU A 106 0.68 14.90 -12.58
C GLU A 106 -0.07 16.17 -12.16
N TRP A 107 0.57 17.34 -12.24
CA TRP A 107 -0.10 18.60 -11.91
C TRP A 107 -1.28 18.90 -12.84
N ARG A 108 -1.15 18.60 -14.14
CA ARG A 108 -2.27 18.70 -15.09
C ARG A 108 -3.43 17.80 -14.66
N ARG A 109 -3.16 16.53 -14.33
CA ARG A 109 -4.22 15.63 -13.85
C ARG A 109 -4.89 16.16 -12.58
N ILE A 110 -4.11 16.67 -11.62
CA ILE A 110 -4.65 17.26 -10.38
C ILE A 110 -5.53 18.48 -10.66
N ALA A 111 -5.14 19.35 -11.61
CA ALA A 111 -5.91 20.51 -12.02
C ALA A 111 -7.29 20.16 -12.62
N HIS A 112 -7.41 18.95 -13.18
CA HIS A 112 -8.66 18.42 -13.73
C HIS A 112 -9.37 17.43 -12.78
N GLY A 113 -8.99 17.40 -11.50
CA GLY A 113 -9.68 16.60 -10.48
C GLY A 113 -9.16 15.17 -10.31
N GLY A 114 -8.07 14.82 -10.98
CA GLY A 114 -7.32 13.58 -10.74
C GLY A 114 -6.35 13.67 -9.56
N VAL A 115 -5.43 12.71 -9.48
CA VAL A 115 -4.43 12.59 -8.42
C VAL A 115 -3.02 12.31 -8.99
N SER A 116 -1.99 12.38 -8.15
CA SER A 116 -0.62 11.99 -8.51
C SER A 116 -0.52 10.49 -8.80
N ASP A 117 0.55 10.05 -9.48
CA ASP A 117 0.74 8.63 -9.81
C ASP A 117 0.92 7.78 -8.55
N ALA A 118 1.69 8.28 -7.58
CA ALA A 118 1.87 7.64 -6.29
C ALA A 118 0.53 7.48 -5.54
N ARG A 119 -0.33 8.51 -5.58
CA ARG A 119 -1.64 8.50 -4.95
C ARG A 119 -2.61 7.54 -5.66
N GLN A 120 -2.62 7.55 -6.99
CA GLN A 120 -3.44 6.63 -7.79
C GLN A 120 -3.04 5.18 -7.52
N ARG A 121 -1.74 4.88 -7.50
CA ARG A 121 -1.23 3.55 -7.17
C ARG A 121 -1.67 3.09 -5.78
N ALA A 122 -1.64 3.98 -4.79
CA ALA A 122 -2.08 3.65 -3.43
C ALA A 122 -3.59 3.31 -3.39
N LEU A 123 -4.43 4.12 -4.06
CA LEU A 123 -5.87 3.88 -4.15
C LEU A 123 -6.21 2.59 -4.89
N ASP A 124 -5.52 2.31 -6.01
CA ASP A 124 -5.72 1.08 -6.77
C ASP A 124 -5.35 -0.15 -5.94
N ILE A 125 -4.21 -0.12 -5.21
CA ILE A 125 -3.81 -1.22 -4.32
C ILE A 125 -4.83 -1.40 -3.19
N GLU A 126 -5.25 -0.33 -2.54
CA GLU A 126 -6.27 -0.38 -1.48
C GLU A 126 -7.58 -1.00 -1.98
N TYR A 127 -8.06 -0.55 -3.15
CA TYR A 127 -9.23 -1.13 -3.81
C TYR A 127 -9.05 -2.63 -4.09
N ALA A 128 -7.93 -3.01 -4.72
CA ALA A 128 -7.66 -4.40 -5.05
C ALA A 128 -7.59 -5.30 -3.81
N LEU A 129 -6.99 -4.83 -2.72
CA LEU A 129 -6.96 -5.57 -1.45
C LEU A 129 -8.36 -5.75 -0.85
N GLY A 130 -9.21 -4.73 -0.95
CA GLY A 130 -10.62 -4.83 -0.55
C GLY A 130 -11.37 -5.89 -1.35
N GLU A 131 -11.16 -5.96 -2.67
CA GLU A 131 -11.78 -6.98 -3.51
C GLU A 131 -11.25 -8.39 -3.21
N ILE A 132 -9.93 -8.53 -2.97
CA ILE A 132 -9.33 -9.80 -2.54
C ILE A 132 -9.98 -10.27 -1.24
N GLN A 133 -10.12 -9.39 -0.26
CA GLN A 133 -10.72 -9.71 1.04
C GLN A 133 -12.19 -10.12 0.92
N LYS A 134 -12.96 -9.53 0.00
CA LYS A 134 -14.34 -9.95 -0.30
C LYS A 134 -14.43 -11.29 -1.04
N GLY A 135 -13.30 -11.83 -1.44
CA GLY A 135 -13.22 -13.13 -2.08
C GLY A 135 -12.62 -13.10 -3.46
N SER A 136 -12.30 -11.98 -4.11
CA SER A 136 -11.65 -11.98 -5.44
C SER A 136 -10.16 -12.33 -5.37
N VAL A 137 -9.84 -13.49 -4.78
CA VAL A 137 -8.48 -13.94 -4.49
C VAL A 137 -7.77 -14.38 -5.78
N PRO A 138 -6.65 -13.73 -6.15
CA PRO A 138 -5.87 -14.12 -7.31
C PRO A 138 -5.11 -15.41 -7.03
N GLU A 139 -5.00 -16.25 -8.06
CA GLU A 139 -4.15 -17.43 -8.02
C GLU A 139 -2.77 -17.06 -8.55
N LEU A 140 -1.76 -17.14 -7.67
CA LEU A 140 -0.37 -17.07 -8.08
C LEU A 140 -0.03 -18.42 -8.70
N ARG A 141 -0.15 -18.49 -10.04
CA ARG A 141 0.19 -19.70 -10.81
C ARG A 141 1.64 -20.08 -10.54
N VAL A 142 1.85 -21.29 -10.03
CA VAL A 142 3.19 -21.82 -9.76
C VAL A 142 3.37 -23.12 -10.52
N GLU A 143 4.51 -23.25 -11.19
CA GLU A 143 4.88 -24.41 -12.00
C GLU A 143 5.19 -25.66 -11.15
N ALA A 144 5.48 -25.48 -9.85
CA ALA A 144 5.78 -26.55 -8.91
C ALA A 144 5.01 -26.38 -7.59
N ASN A 145 4.13 -27.34 -7.27
CA ASN A 145 3.48 -27.46 -5.98
C ASN A 145 3.85 -28.83 -5.36
N ALA A 146 4.58 -28.83 -4.25
CA ALA A 146 4.95 -30.05 -3.53
C ALA A 146 3.82 -30.58 -2.60
N VAL A 147 2.76 -29.80 -2.39
CA VAL A 147 1.64 -30.18 -1.52
C VAL A 147 0.64 -31.03 -2.31
N LEU A 148 0.39 -32.24 -1.81
CA LEU A 148 -0.66 -33.12 -2.32
C LEU A 148 -2.05 -32.51 -2.04
N LEU A 149 -2.71 -32.09 -3.12
CA LEU A 149 -4.05 -31.49 -3.08
C LEU A 149 -5.12 -32.59 -2.96
N LYS A 150 -6.08 -32.40 -2.04
CA LYS A 150 -7.24 -33.28 -1.92
C LYS A 150 -8.29 -32.96 -3.01
N ARG A 151 -9.26 -33.84 -3.20
CA ARG A 151 -10.38 -33.60 -4.15
C ARG A 151 -11.07 -32.26 -3.85
N GLY A 152 -11.14 -31.39 -4.86
CA GLY A 152 -11.71 -30.04 -4.76
C GLY A 152 -10.83 -29.01 -4.02
N GLU A 153 -9.61 -29.38 -3.65
CA GLU A 153 -8.60 -28.45 -3.15
C GLU A 153 -7.77 -27.92 -4.34
N ARG A 154 -7.53 -26.61 -4.37
CA ARG A 154 -6.69 -25.95 -5.37
C ARG A 154 -5.61 -25.12 -4.69
N ALA A 155 -4.41 -25.14 -5.25
CA ALA A 155 -3.34 -24.26 -4.82
C ALA A 155 -3.65 -22.82 -5.26
N VAL A 156 -3.49 -21.87 -4.33
CA VAL A 156 -3.73 -20.44 -4.55
C VAL A 156 -2.41 -19.69 -4.63
N ALA A 157 -1.43 -20.05 -3.79
CA ALA A 157 -0.08 -19.51 -3.85
C ALA A 157 0.93 -20.54 -3.36
N VAL A 158 2.12 -20.58 -3.97
CA VAL A 158 3.27 -21.35 -3.48
C VAL A 158 4.45 -20.37 -3.37
N ILE A 159 4.97 -20.23 -2.15
CA ILE A 159 5.91 -19.17 -1.77
C ILE A 159 7.18 -19.87 -1.26
N PRO A 160 8.22 -20.03 -2.10
CA PRO A 160 9.49 -20.62 -1.68
C PRO A 160 10.30 -19.66 -0.79
N GLY A 161 11.29 -20.18 -0.07
CA GLY A 161 12.22 -19.36 0.71
C GLY A 161 11.61 -18.73 1.97
N VAL A 162 10.50 -19.27 2.46
CA VAL A 162 9.85 -18.82 3.69
C VAL A 162 10.54 -19.44 4.90
N THR A 163 10.77 -18.63 5.93
CA THR A 163 11.31 -19.08 7.22
C THR A 163 10.20 -19.12 8.27
N LEU A 164 10.02 -20.27 8.90
CA LEU A 164 9.15 -20.46 10.06
C LEU A 164 9.90 -20.07 11.34
N LYS A 165 9.32 -19.16 12.12
CA LYS A 165 9.85 -18.72 13.42
C LYS A 165 8.81 -18.84 14.53
N GLU A 166 9.25 -19.07 15.75
CA GLU A 166 8.41 -19.15 16.95
C GLU A 166 9.10 -18.47 18.15
N PRO A 167 8.33 -17.89 19.10
CA PRO A 167 8.87 -17.48 20.39
C PRO A 167 9.40 -18.68 21.18
N ARG A 168 10.58 -18.55 21.76
CA ARG A 168 11.18 -19.56 22.64
C ARG A 168 11.71 -18.89 23.90
N SER A 169 11.28 -19.38 25.06
CA SER A 169 11.85 -18.95 26.34
C SER A 169 13.33 -19.32 26.37
N VAL A 170 14.19 -18.31 26.50
CA VAL A 170 15.62 -18.51 26.68
C VAL A 170 15.96 -18.54 28.16
N ARG A 171 16.55 -19.64 28.63
CA ARG A 171 17.13 -19.69 29.97
C ARG A 171 18.49 -19.00 29.89
N LYS A 172 18.58 -17.75 30.36
CA LYS A 172 19.86 -17.07 30.53
C LYS A 172 20.58 -17.70 31.73
N THR A 173 21.40 -18.72 31.50
CA THR A 173 22.46 -19.05 32.46
C THR A 173 23.48 -17.93 32.37
N TYR A 174 23.80 -17.27 33.48
CA TYR A 174 24.89 -16.28 33.55
C TYR A 174 26.22 -16.98 33.27
N GLY A 175 26.57 -17.07 31.99
CA GLY A 175 27.69 -17.86 31.50
C GLY A 175 27.64 -18.00 29.99
N GLY A 176 27.92 -16.91 29.27
CA GLY A 176 28.27 -16.90 27.84
C GLY A 176 27.12 -17.10 26.84
N GLY A 177 26.88 -16.06 26.02
CA GLY A 177 26.21 -16.19 24.72
C GLY A 177 24.72 -15.84 24.71
N GLY A 178 24.40 -14.56 24.48
CA GLY A 178 23.08 -14.15 24.03
C GLY A 178 22.81 -14.70 22.63
N GLY A 179 21.71 -15.45 22.47
CA GLY A 179 21.29 -15.93 21.16
C GLY A 179 20.84 -14.79 20.25
N PRO A 180 20.84 -14.97 18.93
CA PRO A 180 20.43 -13.92 18.00
C PRO A 180 18.93 -13.62 18.15
N SER A 181 18.60 -12.39 18.51
CA SER A 181 17.22 -11.86 18.48
C SER A 181 16.90 -11.34 17.08
N ILE A 182 15.82 -11.83 16.46
CA ILE A 182 15.42 -11.40 15.12
C ILE A 182 14.28 -10.37 15.24
N ARG A 183 14.43 -9.22 14.59
CA ARG A 183 13.42 -8.14 14.54
C ARG A 183 12.51 -8.33 13.32
N ILE A 184 11.19 -8.28 13.53
CA ILE A 184 10.17 -8.31 12.46
C ILE A 184 9.48 -6.94 12.41
N ALA A 185 9.29 -6.37 11.22
CA ALA A 185 8.77 -5.01 11.05
C ALA A 185 7.26 -5.00 10.77
N LYS A 186 6.45 -4.44 11.68
CA LYS A 186 4.99 -4.39 11.52
C LYS A 186 4.60 -3.74 10.20
N GLY A 187 3.65 -4.35 9.51
CA GLY A 187 3.14 -3.87 8.24
C GLY A 187 2.31 -2.62 8.51
N VAL A 188 2.47 -1.58 7.69
CA VAL A 188 1.58 -0.44 7.80
C VAL A 188 0.45 -0.60 6.80
N TYR A 189 -0.77 -0.57 7.33
CA TYR A 189 -1.97 -0.56 6.52
C TYR A 189 -1.99 0.72 5.69
N PHE A 190 -2.36 0.62 4.41
CA PHE A 190 -2.69 1.77 3.58
C PHE A 190 -4.00 2.36 4.10
N ARG A 191 -3.97 3.05 5.24
CA ARG A 191 -5.03 3.94 5.67
C ARG A 191 -4.58 5.35 5.39
N THR A 192 -5.45 6.12 4.77
CA THR A 192 -5.32 7.54 4.55
C THR A 192 -5.45 8.28 5.88
N GLY A 193 -4.40 8.21 6.70
CA GLY A 193 -4.34 8.88 8.00
C GLY A 193 -3.55 8.07 9.02
N GLY A 194 -2.38 8.60 9.42
CA GLY A 194 -1.70 8.25 10.66
C GLY A 194 -0.97 6.90 10.67
N PHE A 195 0.33 6.93 10.42
CA PHE A 195 1.25 5.83 10.76
C PHE A 195 1.60 5.94 12.25
N ALA A 196 1.21 4.95 13.07
CA ALA A 196 1.75 4.78 14.41
C ALA A 196 2.10 3.32 14.65
N SER A 197 3.35 2.95 14.39
CA SER A 197 3.93 1.68 14.84
C SER A 197 4.67 1.94 16.15
N ARG A 198 4.07 1.56 17.29
CA ARG A 198 4.80 1.38 18.55
C ARG A 198 4.93 -0.12 18.79
N SER A 199 6.17 -0.57 18.88
CA SER A 199 6.54 -1.97 19.12
C SER A 199 7.19 -2.07 20.49
N GLU A 200 6.76 -3.03 21.32
CA GLU A 200 7.58 -3.62 22.38
C GLU A 200 6.92 -4.90 22.93
N SER A 201 7.62 -6.03 22.88
CA SER A 201 7.65 -7.01 23.97
C SER A 201 8.86 -7.94 23.81
N HIS A 202 9.39 -8.38 24.96
CA HIS A 202 10.64 -9.11 25.13
C HIS A 202 10.42 -10.64 25.10
N GLU A 203 10.31 -11.23 23.92
CA GLU A 203 10.56 -12.66 23.70
C GLU A 203 11.51 -12.83 22.49
N GLU A 204 12.47 -13.75 22.58
CA GLU A 204 13.36 -14.04 21.46
C GLU A 204 12.64 -14.91 20.43
N ILE A 205 12.36 -14.33 19.26
CA ILE A 205 11.83 -15.04 18.09
C ILE A 205 12.98 -15.85 17.48
N ARG A 206 12.84 -17.19 17.47
CA ARG A 206 13.85 -18.10 16.92
C ARG A 206 13.39 -18.71 15.61
N GLU A 207 14.32 -18.85 14.67
CA GLU A 207 14.13 -19.64 13.46
C GLU A 207 14.02 -21.13 13.81
N ILE A 208 12.98 -21.77 13.27
CA ILE A 208 12.67 -23.18 13.47
C ILE A 208 13.08 -23.98 12.23
N ASP A 209 12.72 -23.49 11.06
CA ASP A 209 12.98 -24.14 9.78
C ASP A 209 12.80 -23.16 8.62
N SER A 210 13.32 -23.52 7.45
CA SER A 210 13.17 -22.78 6.20
C SER A 210 12.66 -23.71 5.10
N GLY A 211 11.78 -23.20 4.24
CA GLY A 211 11.05 -24.02 3.29
C GLY A 211 10.06 -23.26 2.42
N THR A 212 8.99 -23.94 2.02
CA THR A 212 7.95 -23.39 1.13
C THR A 212 6.63 -23.26 1.88
N LEU A 213 6.00 -22.09 1.79
CA LEU A 213 4.64 -21.86 2.27
C LEU A 213 3.66 -21.95 1.10
N THR A 214 2.72 -22.89 1.20
CA THR A 214 1.66 -23.09 0.21
C THR A 214 0.33 -22.68 0.81
N LEU A 215 -0.36 -21.74 0.18
CA LEU A 215 -1.76 -21.41 0.47
C LEU A 215 -2.65 -22.13 -0.52
N THR A 216 -3.62 -22.90 -0.03
CA THR A 216 -4.70 -23.49 -0.82
C THR A 216 -6.02 -22.84 -0.46
N ASN A 217 -7.08 -23.15 -1.20
CA ASN A 217 -8.43 -22.71 -0.84
C ASN A 217 -8.97 -23.34 0.46
N ARG A 218 -8.26 -24.26 1.11
CA ARG A 218 -8.72 -24.94 2.34
C ARG A 218 -7.75 -24.85 3.51
N ARG A 219 -6.46 -24.69 3.24
CA ARG A 219 -5.41 -24.72 4.26
C ARG A 219 -4.16 -23.98 3.82
N MET A 220 -3.36 -23.60 4.81
CA MET A 220 -1.98 -23.21 4.64
C MET A 220 -1.08 -24.39 5.02
N VAL A 221 -0.09 -24.69 4.20
CA VAL A 221 0.87 -25.78 4.41
C VAL A 221 2.28 -25.23 4.27
N PHE A 222 3.05 -25.28 5.34
CA PHE A 222 4.49 -25.04 5.31
C PHE A 222 5.22 -26.37 5.22
N THR A 223 6.14 -26.48 4.27
CA THR A 223 7.00 -27.65 4.08
C THR A 223 8.46 -27.18 4.14
N GLY A 224 9.10 -27.40 5.27
CA GLY A 224 10.54 -27.18 5.45
C GLY A 224 11.32 -28.49 5.53
N ALA A 225 12.64 -28.38 5.68
CA ALA A 225 13.54 -29.55 5.73
C ALA A 225 13.32 -30.42 6.97
N LYS A 226 12.86 -29.84 8.08
CA LYS A 226 12.70 -30.50 9.38
C LYS A 226 11.26 -30.53 9.87
N ARG A 227 10.42 -29.59 9.43
CA ARG A 227 9.06 -29.38 9.92
C ARG A 227 8.09 -29.23 8.76
N THR A 228 6.98 -29.94 8.86
CA THR A 228 5.78 -29.66 8.07
C THR A 228 4.71 -29.11 9.01
N VAL A 229 4.10 -27.98 8.65
CA VAL A 229 2.99 -27.39 9.40
C VAL A 229 1.78 -27.32 8.49
N ASN A 230 0.68 -27.94 8.92
CA ASN A 230 -0.59 -27.93 8.21
C ASN A 230 -1.64 -27.19 9.03
N VAL A 231 -2.22 -26.14 8.47
CA VAL A 231 -3.18 -25.25 9.13
C VAL A 231 -4.43 -25.11 8.24
N PRO A 232 -5.53 -25.83 8.53
CA PRO A 232 -6.83 -25.53 7.93
C PRO A 232 -7.18 -24.06 8.12
N LEU A 233 -7.73 -23.39 7.11
CA LEU A 233 -8.00 -21.95 7.19
C LEU A 233 -8.98 -21.64 8.33
N GLY A 234 -10.04 -22.44 8.50
CA GLY A 234 -11.00 -22.30 9.60
C GLY A 234 -10.43 -22.56 11.01
N LYS A 235 -9.16 -22.99 11.14
CA LYS A 235 -8.46 -23.12 12.43
C LYS A 235 -7.57 -21.93 12.75
N ILE A 236 -7.45 -20.95 11.85
CA ILE A 236 -6.74 -19.70 12.09
C ILE A 236 -7.64 -18.82 12.95
N VAL A 237 -7.18 -18.49 14.17
CA VAL A 237 -7.93 -17.66 15.12
C VAL A 237 -7.49 -16.20 15.09
N GLY A 238 -6.29 -15.93 14.58
CA GLY A 238 -5.73 -14.59 14.50
C GLY A 238 -4.59 -14.51 13.50
N MET A 239 -4.46 -13.34 12.88
CA MET A 239 -3.38 -13.02 11.96
C MET A 239 -2.84 -11.63 12.27
N GLU A 240 -1.52 -11.47 12.32
CA GLU A 240 -0.88 -10.16 12.42
C GLU A 240 0.08 -9.97 11.25
N PRO A 241 -0.20 -9.01 10.34
CA PRO A 241 0.60 -8.81 9.14
C PRO A 241 1.84 -7.93 9.39
N TYR A 242 2.94 -8.30 8.74
CA TYR A 242 4.20 -7.59 8.73
C TYR A 242 4.57 -7.20 7.30
N ARG A 243 5.61 -6.37 7.12
CA ARG A 243 6.09 -6.01 5.78
C ARG A 243 6.53 -7.25 5.00
N ASP A 244 7.29 -8.12 5.65
CA ASP A 244 7.97 -9.30 5.11
C ASP A 244 7.42 -10.62 5.66
N ALA A 245 6.40 -10.57 6.52
CA ALA A 245 5.92 -11.74 7.23
C ALA A 245 4.42 -11.73 7.50
N ILE A 246 3.89 -12.89 7.85
CA ILE A 246 2.58 -13.05 8.48
C ILE A 246 2.75 -13.85 9.76
N ALA A 247 2.21 -13.34 10.86
CA ALA A 247 2.09 -14.08 12.11
C ALA A 247 0.71 -14.74 12.18
N ILE A 248 0.67 -16.01 12.54
CA ILE A 248 -0.53 -16.83 12.60
C ILE A 248 -0.70 -17.37 14.02
N ASN A 249 -1.87 -17.13 14.58
CA ASN A 249 -2.38 -17.83 15.75
C ASN A 249 -3.42 -18.84 15.29
N ARG A 250 -3.28 -20.09 15.74
CA ARG A 250 -4.22 -21.17 15.39
C ARG A 250 -4.72 -21.89 16.63
N ASP A 251 -5.93 -22.41 16.50
CA ASP A 251 -6.56 -23.24 17.52
C ASP A 251 -5.66 -24.44 17.89
N GLY A 252 -5.65 -24.79 19.17
CA GLY A 252 -4.80 -25.86 19.72
C GLY A 252 -3.30 -25.53 19.84
N LYS A 253 -2.87 -24.29 19.55
CA LYS A 253 -1.46 -23.87 19.70
C LYS A 253 -1.33 -22.53 20.42
N GLN A 254 -0.61 -22.52 21.53
CA GLN A 254 -0.38 -21.31 22.32
C GLN A 254 0.64 -20.35 21.70
N ARG A 255 1.64 -20.87 20.97
CA ARG A 255 2.73 -20.04 20.40
C ARG A 255 2.38 -19.57 19.00
N THR A 256 2.50 -18.26 18.78
CA THR A 256 2.40 -17.63 17.46
C THR A 256 3.47 -18.16 16.51
N GLU A 257 3.07 -18.48 15.29
CA GLU A 257 3.96 -18.89 14.21
C GLU A 257 4.18 -17.71 13.27
N TYR A 258 5.43 -17.35 13.00
CA TYR A 258 5.79 -16.29 12.08
C TYR A 258 6.34 -16.92 10.80
N TYR A 259 5.78 -16.52 9.65
CA TYR A 259 6.25 -16.94 8.34
C TYR A 259 6.87 -15.73 7.64
N THR A 260 8.21 -15.63 7.68
CA THR A 260 8.96 -14.48 7.13
C THR A 260 9.52 -14.78 5.74
N GLY A 261 9.77 -13.74 4.94
CA GLY A 261 10.27 -13.87 3.56
C GLY A 261 9.18 -14.03 2.50
N ILE A 262 7.91 -13.80 2.86
CA ILE A 262 6.78 -13.95 1.92
C ILE A 262 6.77 -12.85 0.84
N ASP A 263 7.38 -11.70 1.11
CA ASP A 263 7.46 -10.53 0.22
C ASP A 263 8.44 -10.71 -0.95
N THR A 264 9.21 -11.80 -0.96
CA THR A 264 10.02 -12.24 -2.11
C THR A 264 9.14 -12.61 -3.32
N THR A 265 7.94 -13.10 -3.07
CA THR A 265 6.95 -13.38 -4.09
C THR A 265 6.19 -12.10 -4.45
N ARG A 266 5.94 -11.90 -5.74
CA ARG A 266 5.24 -10.71 -6.24
C ARG A 266 3.87 -11.08 -6.80
N LEU A 267 2.89 -10.26 -6.49
CA LEU A 267 1.53 -10.35 -6.99
C LEU A 267 1.25 -9.22 -7.98
N THR A 268 0.55 -9.56 -9.06
CA THR A 268 0.08 -8.59 -10.05
C THR A 268 -1.38 -8.27 -9.79
N LEU A 269 -1.67 -6.99 -9.54
CA LEU A 269 -3.02 -6.47 -9.28
C LEU A 269 -3.48 -5.64 -10.47
N GLY A 270 -4.66 -5.95 -11.02
CA GLY A 270 -5.29 -5.19 -12.10
C GLY A 270 -6.44 -4.33 -11.59
N VAL A 271 -6.43 -3.03 -11.89
CA VAL A 271 -7.51 -2.09 -11.53
C VAL A 271 -7.77 -1.15 -12.69
N ALA A 272 -8.97 -1.21 -13.27
CA ALA A 272 -9.40 -0.33 -14.38
C ALA A 272 -8.37 -0.23 -15.52
N GLY A 273 -7.81 -1.38 -15.94
CA GLY A 273 -6.79 -1.47 -16.99
C GLY A 273 -5.36 -1.12 -16.57
N ARG A 274 -5.15 -0.64 -15.34
CA ARG A 274 -3.82 -0.40 -14.76
C ARG A 274 -3.32 -1.66 -14.05
N THR A 275 -2.02 -1.91 -14.16
CA THR A 275 -1.39 -3.09 -13.57
C THR A 275 -0.34 -2.67 -12.55
N HIS A 276 -0.43 -3.25 -11.34
CA HIS A 276 0.46 -2.96 -10.22
C HIS A 276 1.12 -4.24 -9.74
N VAL A 277 2.45 -4.29 -9.80
CA VAL A 277 3.21 -5.38 -9.20
C VAL A 277 3.57 -5.01 -7.77
N VAL A 278 3.06 -5.77 -6.80
CA VAL A 278 3.27 -5.57 -5.37
C VAL A 278 3.96 -6.78 -4.74
N PRO A 279 4.80 -6.61 -3.71
CA PRO A 279 5.25 -7.75 -2.92
C PRO A 279 4.06 -8.40 -2.20
N LEU A 280 4.11 -9.71 -2.02
CA LEU A 280 3.17 -10.46 -1.20
C LEU A 280 3.49 -10.21 0.29
N SER A 281 3.19 -9.01 0.76
CA SER A 281 3.36 -8.64 2.17
C SER A 281 2.35 -9.38 3.05
N GLY A 282 2.54 -9.30 4.37
CA GLY A 282 1.60 -9.86 5.33
C GLY A 282 0.17 -9.36 5.14
N VAL A 283 -0.01 -8.09 4.77
CA VAL A 283 -1.34 -7.51 4.53
C VAL A 283 -1.99 -8.17 3.31
N VAL A 284 -1.25 -8.32 2.21
CA VAL A 284 -1.75 -8.99 1.00
C VAL A 284 -2.12 -10.44 1.31
N PHE A 285 -1.23 -11.18 1.99
CA PHE A 285 -1.46 -12.57 2.36
C PHE A 285 -2.68 -12.72 3.28
N MET A 286 -2.82 -11.84 4.27
CA MET A 286 -3.98 -11.81 5.16
C MET A 286 -5.29 -11.58 4.40
N CYS A 287 -5.33 -10.62 3.46
CA CYS A 287 -6.50 -10.39 2.60
C CYS A 287 -6.84 -11.64 1.78
N MET A 288 -5.83 -12.34 1.24
CA MET A 288 -6.06 -13.59 0.50
C MET A 288 -6.68 -14.67 1.38
N VAL A 289 -6.15 -14.89 2.59
CA VAL A 289 -6.72 -15.86 3.55
C VAL A 289 -8.17 -15.51 3.91
N GLN A 290 -8.45 -14.24 4.20
CA GLN A 290 -9.81 -13.76 4.49
C GLN A 290 -10.76 -13.95 3.30
N GLY A 291 -10.31 -13.63 2.09
CA GLY A 291 -11.10 -13.84 0.88
C GLY A 291 -11.43 -15.31 0.61
N LEU A 292 -10.52 -16.23 0.95
CA LEU A 292 -10.78 -17.65 0.83
C LEU A 292 -11.80 -18.14 1.86
N LEU A 293 -11.73 -17.65 3.09
CA LEU A 293 -12.72 -17.95 4.14
C LEU A 293 -14.11 -17.41 3.78
N ASN A 294 -14.19 -16.19 3.23
CA ASN A 294 -15.45 -15.56 2.82
C ASN A 294 -16.10 -16.20 1.58
N ARG A 295 -15.41 -17.09 0.86
CA ARG A 295 -15.95 -17.86 -0.28
C ARG A 295 -16.56 -19.20 0.11
N GLU A 296 -16.34 -19.67 1.33
CA GLU A 296 -16.85 -20.97 1.80
C GLU A 296 -18.30 -20.88 2.33
N GLU A 297 -18.89 -19.68 2.37
CA GLU A 297 -20.33 -19.40 2.56
C GLU A 297 -21.03 -19.15 1.22
#